data_AF-A0AAN6XHA5-F1
#
_entry.id   AF-A0AAN6XHA5-F1
#
_cell.length_a   1.000
_cell.length_b   1.000
_cell.length_c   1.000
_cell.angle_alpha   90.00
_cell.angle_beta   90.00
_cell.angle_gamma   90.00
#
_symmetry.space_group_name_H-M   'P 1'
#
loop_
_entity.id
_entity.type
_entity.pdbx_description
1 polymer ?
#
loop_
_entity_poly.entity_id
_entity_poly.type
_entity_poly.pdbx_seq_one_letter_code
_entity_poly.pdbx_strand_id
1 'polypeptide(L)'
;MDDRPFNLQPPAAKPRGPQNIAEFWARARSQPGGIRAMVAARRSKAADQHDGQNDVEMADSNETDEPAETEAGESAEAQDINAVRAELLHQTQAALATSNWALDFLSLLISREAPTQAASTLSPETRAIVGLGTLGATMLAGPTTLARSRETEYRMTAIGQRYLSLENCINMAQPSQARLEKQIQAEEKYWSEVSAVKEAGFRVARMAQEPQTMCVSFGFLNAAPEFKESGIAPLRRADDGSVKLELGRRGGGSQRIRVSIIDDDKVVGQSSLSNPLPEDATLVDRVKDARNTIFAQELWHEINREARTLGGRNVRMSRSSVTYSVNPTRTISIELVSLESENADTSSPRPDDHFAESLSLALSLQLSHAHKLNERRRAERNVAQTSSPVYALLSPIVSWFEHEKNIGQCIQHFLAYTKVLRSAGLPASVLLREPAVRAPPGAGAAADADDIVSVLYSPPAVEFDVDITAQARLRVMLKPPQSDGPRIAIWCLPPPVPGGPNPLQITFPPNLDDYLDSNDAMWYLNGAVSRALTAYALSILEDLRSSPGANEQSFAKWSTRSDEKGLADEIGRFGLGFDFVVKKAGPELTLSGTFAEEGGRINKQWSWSLESQANADMALGEVLRHILSHCSGS
;
A
#
# COMPACT_ATOMS: atom_id res chain seq x y z
N MET A 1 -19.16 -87.21 12.10
CA MET A 1 -18.67 -88.54 11.70
C MET A 1 -18.51 -88.46 10.19
N ASP A 2 -17.32 -88.28 9.64
CA ASP A 2 -16.14 -89.12 9.86
C ASP A 2 -14.91 -88.40 10.42
N ASP A 3 -14.53 -88.86 11.62
CA ASP A 3 -13.18 -88.77 12.13
C ASP A 3 -12.26 -89.70 11.31
N ARG A 4 -11.10 -89.18 10.90
CA ARG A 4 -9.87 -89.99 10.86
C ARG A 4 -8.74 -89.19 11.53
N PRO A 5 -8.37 -89.52 12.77
CA PRO A 5 -7.16 -89.01 13.40
C PRO A 5 -5.95 -89.81 12.89
N PHE A 6 -4.77 -89.22 12.91
CA PHE A 6 -3.48 -89.76 12.44
C PHE A 6 -3.16 -89.56 10.95
N ASN A 7 -2.84 -88.31 10.57
CA ASN A 7 -1.75 -88.04 9.64
C ASN A 7 -0.77 -87.07 10.31
N LEU A 8 0.46 -87.53 10.56
CA LEU A 8 1.58 -86.74 11.10
C LEU A 8 2.19 -85.86 9.99
N GLN A 9 1.38 -84.99 9.40
CA GLN A 9 1.88 -83.85 8.63
C GLN A 9 1.63 -82.58 9.47
N PRO A 10 2.64 -81.73 9.71
CA PRO A 10 2.38 -80.45 10.36
C PRO A 10 1.33 -79.70 9.52
N PRO A 11 0.26 -79.18 10.14
CA PRO A 11 -0.73 -78.41 9.40
C PRO A 11 -0.03 -77.26 8.69
N ALA A 12 -0.32 -77.08 7.40
CA ALA A 12 0.25 -75.98 6.62
C ALA A 12 0.09 -74.67 7.40
N ALA A 13 1.21 -73.98 7.64
CA ALA A 13 1.22 -72.76 8.42
C ALA A 13 0.18 -71.79 7.87
N LYS A 14 -0.74 -71.33 8.73
CA LYS A 14 -1.70 -70.26 8.36
C LYS A 14 -0.89 -69.11 7.74
N PRO A 15 -1.36 -68.48 6.65
CA PRO A 15 -0.62 -67.40 6.01
C PRO A 15 -0.35 -66.31 7.05
N ARG A 16 0.92 -65.95 7.23
CA ARG A 16 1.40 -64.85 8.09
C ARG A 16 1.04 -63.48 7.49
N GLY A 17 -0.23 -63.29 7.10
CA GLY A 17 -0.80 -62.03 6.63
C GLY A 17 -1.88 -61.54 7.58
N PRO A 18 -2.07 -60.21 7.72
CA PRO A 18 -3.13 -59.66 8.56
C PRO A 18 -4.48 -60.16 8.05
N GLN A 19 -5.30 -60.70 8.95
CA GLN A 19 -6.61 -61.26 8.58
C GLN A 19 -7.68 -60.18 8.46
N ASN A 20 -7.42 -59.02 9.06
CA ASN A 20 -8.33 -57.88 9.05
C ASN A 20 -7.59 -56.60 8.64
N ILE A 21 -8.28 -55.75 7.88
CA ILE A 21 -7.83 -54.40 7.51
C ILE A 21 -7.45 -53.60 8.76
N ALA A 22 -8.19 -53.72 9.86
CA ALA A 22 -7.86 -53.04 11.12
C ALA A 22 -6.50 -53.45 11.69
N GLU A 23 -6.18 -54.75 11.63
CA GLU A 23 -4.89 -55.30 12.05
C GLU A 23 -3.75 -54.83 11.13
N PHE A 24 -4.03 -54.72 9.83
CA PHE A 24 -3.11 -54.09 8.87
C PHE A 24 -2.86 -52.61 9.19
N TRP A 25 -3.91 -51.82 9.47
CA TRP A 25 -3.76 -50.40 9.85
C TRP A 25 -2.98 -50.22 11.14
N ALA A 26 -3.23 -51.04 12.17
CA ALA A 26 -2.51 -51.00 13.43
C ALA A 26 -1.02 -51.31 13.23
N ARG A 27 -0.70 -52.39 12.51
CA ARG A 27 0.67 -52.77 12.19
C ARG A 27 1.39 -51.76 11.29
N ALA A 28 0.66 -51.10 10.39
CA ALA A 28 1.23 -50.11 9.48
C ALA A 28 1.50 -48.76 10.15
N ARG A 29 0.76 -48.43 11.22
CA ARG A 29 1.02 -47.25 12.04
C ARG A 29 2.12 -47.46 13.07
N SER A 30 2.30 -48.69 13.56
CA SER A 30 3.36 -49.00 14.53
C SER A 30 4.75 -49.14 13.91
N GLN A 31 4.88 -49.10 12.58
CA GLN A 31 6.19 -49.05 11.91
C GLN A 31 6.73 -47.61 11.87
N PRO A 32 8.06 -47.43 12.06
CA PRO A 32 8.67 -46.10 12.04
C PRO A 32 8.45 -45.42 10.68
N GLY A 33 7.89 -44.19 10.71
CA GLY A 33 7.51 -43.43 9.52
C GLY A 33 6.08 -43.68 9.00
N GLY A 34 5.33 -44.58 9.66
CA GLY A 34 3.92 -44.85 9.38
C GLY A 34 3.64 -45.31 7.95
N ILE A 35 2.40 -45.09 7.51
CA ILE A 35 1.87 -45.66 6.25
C ILE A 35 2.53 -45.02 5.02
N ARG A 36 2.93 -43.76 5.11
CA ARG A 36 3.60 -43.06 4.00
C ARG A 36 4.98 -43.63 3.73
N ALA A 37 5.76 -43.90 4.77
CA ALA A 37 7.07 -44.53 4.63
C ALA A 37 6.93 -45.97 4.08
N MET A 38 5.96 -46.73 4.57
CA MET A 38 5.68 -48.07 4.04
C MET A 38 5.30 -48.04 2.55
N VAL A 39 4.43 -47.13 2.13
CA VAL A 39 4.02 -46.99 0.72
C VAL A 39 5.17 -46.52 -0.15
N ALA A 40 6.03 -45.63 0.35
CA ALA A 40 7.24 -45.20 -0.35
C ALA A 40 8.24 -46.36 -0.51
N ALA A 41 8.50 -47.13 0.54
CA ALA A 41 9.38 -48.30 0.50
C ALA A 41 8.83 -49.43 -0.37
N ARG A 42 7.50 -49.58 -0.48
CA ARG A 42 6.89 -50.55 -1.39
C ARG A 42 6.96 -50.09 -2.85
N ARG A 43 6.88 -48.78 -3.10
CA ARG A 43 7.09 -48.20 -4.44
C ARG A 43 8.54 -48.32 -4.89
N SER A 44 9.52 -48.12 -4.00
CA SER A 44 10.93 -48.35 -4.34
C SER A 44 11.19 -49.83 -4.65
N LYS A 45 10.72 -50.75 -3.80
CA LYS A 45 10.84 -52.20 -4.05
C LYS A 45 10.13 -52.67 -5.33
N ALA A 46 9.02 -52.05 -5.70
CA ALA A 46 8.33 -52.34 -6.96
C ALA A 46 9.06 -51.77 -8.19
N ALA A 47 9.83 -50.70 -8.02
CA ALA A 47 10.73 -50.19 -9.05
C ALA A 47 11.96 -51.11 -9.21
N ASP A 48 12.52 -51.62 -8.10
CA ASP A 48 13.66 -52.55 -8.09
C ASP A 48 13.30 -53.93 -8.68
N GLN A 49 12.04 -54.39 -8.54
CA GLN A 49 11.58 -55.65 -9.14
C GLN A 49 11.43 -55.59 -10.67
N HIS A 50 11.46 -54.40 -11.27
CA HIS A 50 11.38 -54.24 -12.73
C HIS A 50 12.76 -54.29 -13.40
N ASP A 51 13.85 -54.35 -12.62
CA ASP A 51 15.24 -54.32 -13.10
C ASP A 51 16.09 -55.35 -12.34
N GLY A 52 16.27 -56.54 -12.92
CA GLY A 52 17.33 -57.46 -12.49
C GLY A 52 16.88 -58.78 -11.88
N GLN A 53 16.91 -59.80 -12.72
CA GLN A 53 17.08 -61.21 -12.36
C GLN A 53 18.51 -61.41 -11.85
N ASN A 54 18.71 -61.79 -10.58
CA ASN A 54 19.89 -62.51 -10.10
C ASN A 54 19.73 -63.08 -8.68
N ASP A 55 20.50 -64.15 -8.46
CA ASP A 55 20.38 -65.22 -7.46
C ASP A 55 20.27 -64.83 -5.98
N VAL A 56 19.60 -65.75 -5.27
CA VAL A 56 19.51 -65.86 -3.82
C VAL A 56 20.81 -66.48 -3.30
N GLU A 57 21.59 -65.73 -2.53
CA GLU A 57 22.57 -66.31 -1.58
C GLU A 57 22.06 -66.11 -0.15
N MET A 58 21.71 -67.22 0.48
CA MET A 58 21.40 -67.33 1.89
C MET A 58 22.72 -67.31 2.67
N ALA A 59 23.01 -66.22 3.38
CA ALA A 59 24.05 -66.17 4.38
C ALA A 59 23.42 -65.99 5.77
N ASP A 60 23.49 -67.09 6.52
CA ASP A 60 23.26 -67.18 7.95
C ASP A 60 24.34 -66.38 8.70
N SER A 61 23.93 -65.43 9.54
CA SER A 61 24.80 -64.80 10.52
C SER A 61 23.99 -64.34 11.73
N ASN A 62 23.77 -65.31 12.61
CA ASN A 62 24.04 -65.30 14.04
C ASN A 62 23.69 -64.03 14.83
N GLU A 63 22.73 -64.23 15.73
CA GLU A 63 22.33 -63.38 16.84
C GLU A 63 23.54 -62.87 17.65
N THR A 64 23.58 -61.57 17.90
CA THR A 64 24.26 -61.00 19.06
C THR A 64 23.31 -59.96 19.65
N ASP A 65 22.44 -60.43 20.55
CA ASP A 65 21.69 -59.58 21.46
C ASP A 65 22.69 -58.94 22.44
N GLU A 66 22.98 -57.66 22.23
CA GLU A 66 23.38 -56.77 23.32
C GLU A 66 22.23 -55.82 23.65
N PRO A 67 21.98 -55.56 24.95
CA PRO A 67 20.80 -54.82 25.38
C PRO A 67 20.94 -53.35 25.01
N ALA A 68 20.01 -52.85 24.21
CA ALA A 68 19.84 -51.41 24.04
C ALA A 68 19.44 -50.81 25.39
N GLU A 69 20.40 -50.13 26.02
CA GLU A 69 20.15 -49.22 27.11
C GLU A 69 19.11 -48.19 26.66
N THR A 70 18.14 -47.99 27.54
CA THR A 70 17.04 -47.04 27.45
C THR A 70 17.50 -45.65 27.03
N GLU A 71 17.22 -45.28 25.78
CA GLU A 71 16.97 -43.88 25.44
C GLU A 71 15.66 -43.45 26.11
N ALA A 72 15.78 -43.02 27.36
CA ALA A 72 14.77 -42.23 28.08
C ALA A 72 14.81 -40.77 27.59
N GLY A 73 14.82 -40.58 26.27
CA GLY A 73 14.73 -39.30 25.60
C GLY A 73 13.49 -39.29 24.72
N GLU A 74 12.57 -38.38 24.98
CA GLU A 74 11.52 -37.99 24.04
C GLU A 74 10.37 -39.00 23.80
N SER A 75 9.75 -39.47 24.88
CA SER A 75 8.34 -39.90 24.83
C SER A 75 7.58 -39.37 26.05
N ALA A 76 7.57 -38.05 26.18
CA ALA A 76 6.42 -37.36 26.74
C ALA A 76 5.51 -36.94 25.57
N GLU A 77 5.16 -37.89 24.69
CA GLU A 77 3.92 -37.76 23.93
C GLU A 77 2.85 -37.47 24.98
N ALA A 78 2.24 -36.29 24.89
CA ALA A 78 1.24 -35.82 25.83
C ALA A 78 0.32 -37.00 26.18
N GLN A 79 0.45 -37.54 27.40
CA GLN A 79 -0.40 -38.64 27.85
C GLN A 79 -1.81 -38.28 27.45
N ASP A 80 -2.43 -39.11 26.61
CA ASP A 80 -3.72 -38.78 26.02
C ASP A 80 -4.62 -38.36 27.17
N ILE A 81 -5.08 -37.10 27.15
CA ILE A 81 -5.86 -36.51 28.25
C ILE A 81 -7.07 -37.40 28.52
N ASN A 82 -7.57 -38.08 27.49
CA ASN A 82 -8.65 -39.04 27.60
C ASN A 82 -8.23 -40.32 28.32
N ALA A 83 -7.00 -40.81 28.13
CA ALA A 83 -6.47 -41.96 28.87
C ALA A 83 -6.28 -41.62 30.36
N VAL A 84 -5.70 -40.45 30.67
CA VAL A 84 -5.59 -39.97 32.07
C VAL A 84 -6.97 -39.81 32.69
N ARG A 85 -7.93 -39.25 31.94
CA ARG A 85 -9.32 -39.11 32.37
C ARG A 85 -9.98 -40.47 32.59
N ALA A 86 -9.77 -41.45 31.72
CA ALA A 86 -10.34 -42.78 31.84
C ALA A 86 -9.80 -43.50 33.09
N GLU A 87 -8.49 -43.40 33.34
CA GLU A 87 -7.86 -43.96 34.55
C GLU A 87 -8.40 -43.29 35.82
N LEU A 88 -8.53 -41.97 35.83
CA LEU A 88 -9.12 -41.25 36.97
C LEU A 88 -10.58 -41.65 37.20
N LEU A 89 -11.36 -41.82 36.13
CA LEU A 89 -12.74 -42.32 36.23
C LEU A 89 -12.78 -43.76 36.77
N HIS A 90 -11.85 -44.61 36.36
CA HIS A 90 -11.77 -45.99 36.85
C HIS A 90 -11.46 -46.03 38.35
N GLN A 91 -10.44 -45.30 38.80
CA GLN A 91 -10.07 -45.25 40.22
C GLN A 91 -11.17 -44.64 41.10
N THR A 92 -11.84 -43.58 40.62
CA THR A 92 -12.97 -42.97 41.35
C THR A 92 -14.17 -43.91 41.41
N GLN A 93 -14.46 -44.67 40.37
CA GLN A 93 -15.51 -45.71 40.38
C GLN A 93 -15.18 -46.84 41.36
N ALA A 94 -13.93 -47.31 41.39
CA ALA A 94 -13.50 -48.33 42.36
C ALA A 94 -13.65 -47.83 43.81
N ALA A 95 -13.22 -46.60 44.09
CA ALA A 95 -13.38 -45.99 45.41
C ALA A 95 -14.86 -45.83 45.80
N LEU A 96 -15.71 -45.42 44.85
CA LEU A 96 -17.15 -45.32 45.05
C LEU A 96 -17.79 -46.69 45.33
N ALA A 97 -17.40 -47.73 44.59
CA ALA A 97 -17.89 -49.09 44.82
C ALA A 97 -17.54 -49.60 46.21
N THR A 98 -16.29 -49.41 46.66
CA THR A 98 -15.88 -49.81 48.02
C THR A 98 -16.61 -49.03 49.11
N SER A 99 -16.87 -47.74 48.89
CA SER A 99 -17.64 -46.91 49.82
C SER A 99 -19.11 -47.35 49.89
N ASN A 100 -19.70 -47.73 48.76
CA ASN A 100 -21.06 -48.28 48.70
C ASN A 100 -21.15 -49.64 49.41
N TRP A 101 -20.15 -50.51 49.27
CA TRP A 101 -20.11 -51.76 50.04
C TRP A 101 -20.04 -51.49 51.54
N ALA A 102 -19.20 -50.55 51.99
CA ALA A 102 -19.11 -50.17 53.39
C ALA A 102 -20.44 -49.59 53.91
N LEU A 103 -21.10 -48.75 53.10
CA LEU A 103 -22.42 -48.21 53.40
C LEU A 103 -23.46 -49.32 53.53
N ASP A 104 -23.50 -50.28 52.60
CA ASP A 104 -24.42 -51.42 52.65
C ASP A 104 -24.18 -52.28 53.90
N PHE A 105 -22.93 -52.53 54.29
CA PHE A 105 -22.60 -53.24 55.54
C PHE A 105 -23.09 -52.50 56.79
N LEU A 106 -22.87 -51.19 56.87
CA LEU A 106 -23.34 -50.36 57.98
C LEU A 106 -24.87 -50.29 58.04
N SER A 107 -25.52 -50.13 56.89
CA SER A 107 -26.99 -50.11 56.78
C SER A 107 -27.58 -51.46 57.18
N LEU A 108 -26.97 -52.59 56.82
CA LEU A 108 -27.39 -53.91 57.30
C LEU A 108 -27.26 -54.04 58.83
N LEU A 109 -26.20 -53.50 59.44
CA LEU A 109 -26.02 -53.52 60.90
C LEU A 109 -27.06 -52.65 61.63
N ILE A 110 -27.36 -51.46 61.11
CA ILE A 110 -28.34 -50.52 61.70
C ILE A 110 -29.79 -50.99 61.45
N SER A 111 -30.04 -51.74 60.38
CA SER A 111 -31.39 -52.19 59.99
C SER A 111 -32.10 -53.03 61.07
N ARG A 112 -31.36 -53.59 62.02
CA ARG A 112 -31.92 -54.31 63.18
C ARG A 112 -32.63 -53.40 64.18
N GLU A 113 -32.13 -52.17 64.36
CA GLU A 113 -32.65 -51.22 65.36
C GLU A 113 -33.51 -50.13 64.70
N ALA A 114 -33.13 -49.66 63.51
CA ALA A 114 -33.81 -48.60 62.77
C ALA A 114 -34.09 -49.01 61.30
N PRO A 115 -35.09 -49.88 61.05
CA PRO A 115 -35.32 -50.47 59.73
C PRO A 115 -35.75 -49.46 58.67
N THR A 116 -36.47 -48.40 59.04
CA THR A 116 -36.95 -47.37 58.10
C THR A 116 -35.81 -46.50 57.55
N GLN A 117 -34.80 -46.22 58.35
CA GLN A 117 -33.63 -45.42 57.95
C GLN A 117 -32.60 -46.25 57.17
N ALA A 118 -32.40 -47.50 57.55
CA ALA A 118 -31.54 -48.41 56.81
C ALA A 118 -32.13 -48.78 55.43
N ALA A 119 -33.47 -48.85 55.31
CA ALA A 119 -34.15 -49.13 54.06
C ALA A 119 -34.15 -47.96 53.04
N SER A 120 -33.58 -46.81 53.34
CA SER A 120 -33.34 -45.76 52.32
C SER A 120 -31.91 -45.77 51.78
N THR A 121 -30.96 -46.22 52.60
CA THR A 121 -29.52 -46.16 52.30
C THR A 121 -28.95 -47.48 51.76
N LEU A 122 -29.60 -48.61 52.06
CA LEU A 122 -29.20 -49.92 51.56
C LEU A 122 -29.48 -50.07 50.07
N SER A 123 -28.52 -50.57 49.29
CA SER A 123 -28.71 -50.84 47.87
C SER A 123 -29.86 -51.83 47.61
N PRO A 124 -30.65 -51.64 46.54
CA PRO A 124 -31.83 -52.47 46.28
C PRO A 124 -31.47 -53.94 45.98
N GLU A 125 -30.30 -54.18 45.38
CA GLU A 125 -29.81 -55.52 45.06
C GLU A 125 -29.46 -56.31 46.33
N THR A 126 -28.73 -55.71 47.27
CA THR A 126 -28.38 -56.36 48.54
C THR A 126 -29.62 -56.59 49.41
N ARG A 127 -30.57 -55.65 49.40
CA ARG A 127 -31.85 -55.78 50.10
C ARG A 127 -32.65 -57.01 49.64
N ALA A 128 -32.68 -57.26 48.34
CA ALA A 128 -33.41 -58.39 47.76
C ALA A 128 -32.78 -59.73 48.13
N ILE A 129 -31.45 -59.79 48.27
CA ILE A 129 -30.71 -61.03 48.55
C ILE A 129 -30.69 -61.37 50.04
N VAL A 130 -30.46 -60.37 50.90
CA VAL A 130 -30.12 -60.59 52.32
C VAL A 130 -31.30 -60.26 53.25
N GLY A 131 -32.15 -59.30 52.89
CA GLY A 131 -33.21 -58.78 53.76
C GLY A 131 -32.68 -57.87 54.87
N LEU A 132 -33.60 -57.22 55.61
CA LEU A 132 -33.26 -56.31 56.71
C LEU A 132 -33.00 -57.10 58.01
N GLY A 133 -32.04 -56.65 58.84
CA GLY A 133 -31.79 -57.13 60.20
C GLY A 133 -30.84 -58.32 60.33
N THR A 134 -30.04 -58.63 59.32
CA THR A 134 -29.21 -59.85 59.25
C THR A 134 -27.93 -59.81 60.06
N LEU A 135 -27.36 -58.62 60.28
CA LEU A 135 -26.13 -58.45 61.07
C LEU A 135 -26.47 -58.05 62.52
N GLY A 136 -25.67 -58.55 63.47
CA GLY A 136 -25.77 -58.19 64.88
C GLY A 136 -24.40 -57.85 65.45
N ALA A 137 -24.31 -56.80 66.26
CA ALA A 137 -23.10 -56.47 67.00
C ALA A 137 -23.06 -57.25 68.33
N THR A 138 -22.01 -58.03 68.55
CA THR A 138 -21.78 -58.72 69.82
C THR A 138 -20.48 -58.21 70.43
N MET A 139 -20.54 -57.78 71.70
CA MET A 139 -19.37 -57.31 72.42
C MET A 139 -18.45 -58.50 72.75
N LEU A 140 -17.27 -58.53 72.13
CA LEU A 140 -16.24 -59.51 72.44
C LEU A 140 -15.43 -59.08 73.67
N ALA A 141 -14.77 -60.04 74.33
CA ALA A 141 -13.85 -59.75 75.43
C ALA A 141 -12.71 -58.82 74.98
N GLY A 142 -12.19 -58.01 75.90
CA GLY A 142 -11.11 -57.05 75.62
C GLY A 142 -9.88 -57.69 74.96
N PRO A 143 -9.10 -56.91 74.19
CA PRO A 143 -8.03 -57.44 73.36
C PRO A 143 -7.02 -58.25 74.19
N THR A 144 -6.64 -59.42 73.68
CA THR A 144 -5.63 -60.30 74.29
C THR A 144 -4.27 -59.59 74.37
N THR A 145 -3.36 -60.04 75.25
CA THR A 145 -2.03 -59.44 75.40
C THR A 145 -1.21 -59.43 74.09
N LEU A 146 -1.38 -60.46 73.25
CA LEU A 146 -0.83 -60.55 71.89
C LEU A 146 -1.47 -59.56 70.91
N ALA A 147 -2.76 -59.23 71.06
CA ALA A 147 -3.41 -58.21 70.25
C ALA A 147 -2.87 -56.80 70.59
N ARG A 148 -2.59 -56.53 71.87
CA ARG A 148 -2.03 -55.26 72.34
C ARG A 148 -0.60 -55.01 71.85
N SER A 149 0.24 -56.04 71.75
CA SER A 149 1.58 -55.88 71.17
C SER A 149 1.51 -55.59 69.66
N ARG A 150 0.64 -56.30 68.94
CA ARG A 150 0.39 -56.07 67.50
C ARG A 150 -0.16 -54.67 67.21
N GLU A 151 -1.02 -54.13 68.07
CA GLU A 151 -1.51 -52.74 67.94
C GLU A 151 -0.37 -51.71 67.91
N THR A 152 0.67 -51.91 68.72
CA THR A 152 1.83 -51.00 68.73
C THR A 152 2.65 -51.11 67.44
N GLU A 153 2.84 -52.31 66.92
CA GLU A 153 3.51 -52.56 65.63
C GLU A 153 2.72 -51.96 64.45
N TYR A 154 1.39 -52.15 64.43
CA TYR A 154 0.52 -51.54 63.43
C TYR A 154 0.53 -50.02 63.52
N ARG A 155 0.54 -49.44 64.72
CA ARG A 155 0.64 -48.00 64.92
C ARG A 155 1.95 -47.45 64.36
N MET A 156 3.08 -48.11 64.65
CA MET A 156 4.38 -47.71 64.10
C MET A 156 4.43 -47.84 62.58
N THR A 157 3.82 -48.89 62.03
CA THR A 157 3.73 -49.11 60.57
C THR A 157 2.88 -48.02 59.91
N ALA A 158 1.74 -47.67 60.50
CA ALA A 158 0.88 -46.59 60.01
C ALA A 158 1.58 -45.22 60.07
N ILE A 159 2.36 -44.95 61.13
CA ILE A 159 3.18 -43.74 61.22
C ILE A 159 4.26 -43.75 60.12
N GLY A 160 4.95 -44.86 59.91
CA GLY A 160 5.95 -45.01 58.84
C GLY A 160 5.37 -44.79 57.44
N GLN A 161 4.21 -45.39 57.15
CA GLN A 161 3.49 -45.18 55.88
C GLN A 161 3.12 -43.71 55.66
N ARG A 162 2.69 -43.01 56.72
CA ARG A 162 2.41 -41.56 56.65
C ARG A 162 3.66 -40.76 56.33
N TYR A 163 4.78 -41.05 56.98
CA TYR A 163 6.05 -40.38 56.67
C TYR A 163 6.48 -40.61 55.23
N LEU A 164 6.43 -41.85 54.74
CA LEU A 164 6.77 -42.18 53.35
C LEU A 164 5.83 -41.49 52.36
N SER A 165 4.54 -41.40 52.67
CA SER A 165 3.59 -40.65 51.84
C SER A 165 3.91 -39.16 51.78
N LEU A 166 4.35 -38.57 52.89
CA LEU A 166 4.73 -37.16 52.97
C LEU A 166 6.03 -36.89 52.20
N GLU A 167 7.00 -37.78 52.31
CA GLU A 167 8.23 -37.74 51.52
C GLU A 167 7.94 -37.86 50.03
N ASN A 168 7.07 -38.78 49.63
CA ASN A 168 6.61 -38.89 48.24
C ASN A 168 5.94 -37.61 47.75
N CYS A 169 5.08 -36.98 48.57
CA CYS A 169 4.46 -35.70 48.23
C CYS A 169 5.51 -34.59 48.03
N ILE A 170 6.54 -34.53 48.88
CA ILE A 170 7.65 -33.56 48.74
C ILE A 170 8.41 -33.83 47.43
N ASN A 171 8.75 -35.09 47.16
CA ASN A 171 9.46 -35.50 45.95
C ASN A 171 8.66 -35.22 44.67
N MET A 172 7.33 -35.31 44.71
CA MET A 172 6.45 -34.93 43.59
C MET A 172 6.26 -33.41 43.45
N ALA A 173 6.31 -32.67 44.56
CA ALA A 173 6.17 -31.22 44.58
C ALA A 173 7.41 -30.50 44.03
N GLN A 174 8.62 -30.99 44.34
CA GLN A 174 9.88 -30.38 43.88
C GLN A 174 10.01 -30.20 42.35
N PRO A 175 9.80 -31.22 41.50
CA PRO A 175 9.86 -31.04 40.04
C PRO A 175 8.74 -30.13 39.54
N SER A 176 7.58 -30.16 40.19
CA SER A 176 6.46 -29.26 39.89
C SER A 176 6.81 -27.80 40.19
N GLN A 177 7.49 -27.53 41.31
CA GLN A 177 8.02 -26.22 41.65
C GLN A 177 9.03 -25.74 40.62
N ALA A 178 10.03 -26.56 40.27
CA ALA A 178 11.04 -26.21 39.29
C ALA A 178 10.43 -25.91 37.89
N ARG A 179 9.36 -26.63 37.52
CA ARG A 179 8.60 -26.34 36.29
C ARG A 179 7.86 -25.00 36.37
N LEU A 180 7.21 -24.71 37.50
CA LEU A 180 6.50 -23.45 37.70
C LEU A 180 7.47 -22.26 37.70
N GLU A 181 8.64 -22.38 38.33
CA GLU A 181 9.69 -21.35 38.32
C GLU A 181 10.15 -21.03 36.89
N LYS A 182 10.37 -22.05 36.05
CA LYS A 182 10.69 -21.85 34.62
C LYS A 182 9.56 -21.13 33.87
N GLN A 183 8.30 -21.46 34.18
CA GLN A 183 7.14 -20.79 33.58
C GLN A 183 7.03 -19.33 34.03
N ILE A 184 7.28 -19.04 35.30
CA ILE A 184 7.30 -17.68 35.85
C ILE A 184 8.38 -16.84 35.16
N GLN A 185 9.59 -17.37 34.98
CA GLN A 185 10.67 -16.68 34.27
C GLN A 185 10.29 -16.36 32.80
N ALA A 186 9.66 -17.32 32.11
CA ALA A 186 9.16 -17.11 30.75
C ALA A 186 8.02 -16.07 30.70
N GLU A 187 7.16 -16.02 31.72
CA GLU A 187 6.10 -15.01 31.82
C GLU A 187 6.65 -13.62 32.15
N GLU A 188 7.65 -13.53 33.03
CA GLU A 188 8.32 -12.28 33.34
C GLU A 188 8.94 -11.67 32.07
N LYS A 189 9.66 -12.49 31.28
CA LYS A 189 10.21 -12.07 29.99
C LYS A 189 9.10 -11.59 29.04
N TYR A 190 8.03 -12.37 28.87
CA TYR A 190 6.87 -12.00 28.05
C TYR A 190 6.27 -10.65 28.47
N TRP A 191 5.96 -10.46 29.76
CA TRP A 191 5.34 -9.23 30.25
C TRP A 191 6.28 -8.02 30.18
N SER A 192 7.59 -8.24 30.32
CA SER A 192 8.58 -7.17 30.13
C SER A 192 8.58 -6.65 28.69
N GLU A 193 8.50 -7.54 27.69
CA GLU A 193 8.44 -7.18 26.27
C GLU A 193 7.10 -6.51 25.92
N VAL A 194 5.98 -7.00 26.47
CA VAL A 194 4.66 -6.35 26.29
C VAL A 194 4.63 -4.95 26.93
N SER A 195 5.28 -4.78 28.10
CA SER A 195 5.41 -3.45 28.73
C SER A 195 6.20 -2.51 27.85
N ALA A 196 7.32 -2.96 27.30
CA ALA A 196 8.14 -2.16 26.39
C ALA A 196 7.36 -1.67 25.15
N VAL A 197 6.49 -2.51 24.59
CA VAL A 197 5.62 -2.10 23.46
C VAL A 197 4.57 -1.05 23.88
N LYS A 198 4.00 -1.18 25.09
CA LYS A 198 3.06 -0.20 25.63
C LYS A 198 3.75 1.13 25.93
N GLU A 199 4.95 1.10 26.51
CA GLU A 199 5.79 2.26 26.79
C GLU A 199 6.22 2.98 25.50
N ALA A 200 6.44 2.24 24.41
CA ALA A 200 6.68 2.80 23.08
C ALA A 200 5.44 3.50 22.46
N GLY A 201 4.29 3.48 23.13
CA GLY A 201 3.08 4.21 22.72
C GLY A 201 2.09 3.40 21.86
N PHE A 202 2.32 2.10 21.68
CA PHE A 202 1.38 1.25 20.94
C PHE A 202 0.19 0.83 21.81
N ARG A 203 -0.98 0.67 21.18
CA ARG A 203 -2.19 0.22 21.87
C ARG A 203 -2.16 -1.30 22.02
N VAL A 204 -2.13 -1.77 23.27
CA VAL A 204 -2.23 -3.19 23.60
C VAL A 204 -3.65 -3.48 24.10
N ALA A 205 -4.31 -4.51 23.56
CA ALA A 205 -5.66 -4.94 23.92
C ALA A 205 -5.75 -6.47 24.02
N ARG A 206 -6.86 -7.00 24.53
CA ARG A 206 -7.14 -8.44 24.47
C ARG A 206 -7.83 -8.77 23.16
N MET A 207 -7.48 -9.91 22.56
CA MET A 207 -8.14 -10.35 21.34
C MET A 207 -9.59 -10.76 21.61
N ALA A 208 -10.51 -10.42 20.70
CA ALA A 208 -11.93 -10.73 20.86
C ALA A 208 -12.23 -12.24 20.75
N GLN A 209 -11.52 -12.94 19.84
CA GLN A 209 -11.68 -14.37 19.62
C GLN A 209 -10.97 -15.23 20.68
N GLU A 210 -9.87 -14.71 21.24
CA GLU A 210 -9.01 -15.41 22.22
C GLU A 210 -8.68 -14.47 23.37
N PRO A 211 -9.54 -14.34 24.40
CA PRO A 211 -9.40 -13.33 25.46
C PRO A 211 -8.17 -13.54 26.36
N GLN A 212 -7.55 -14.73 26.29
CA GLN A 212 -6.31 -15.06 27.02
C GLN A 212 -5.07 -14.46 26.34
N THR A 213 -5.15 -14.13 25.06
CA THR A 213 -4.01 -13.63 24.27
C THR A 213 -4.10 -12.12 24.09
N MET A 214 -2.98 -11.44 24.36
CA MET A 214 -2.85 -10.00 24.14
C MET A 214 -2.56 -9.73 22.67
N CYS A 215 -3.01 -8.60 22.15
CA CYS A 215 -2.73 -8.14 20.81
C CYS A 215 -2.24 -6.69 20.81
N VAL A 216 -1.45 -6.36 19.79
CA VAL A 216 -0.98 -5.00 19.54
C VAL A 216 -1.71 -4.47 18.33
N SER A 217 -2.30 -3.29 18.48
CA SER A 217 -2.85 -2.52 17.37
C SER A 217 -1.78 -1.55 16.89
N PHE A 218 -1.34 -1.74 15.65
CA PHE A 218 -0.31 -0.94 15.01
C PHE A 218 -0.78 -0.33 13.68
N GLY A 219 -1.94 -0.77 13.15
CA GLY A 219 -2.56 -0.17 11.97
C GLY A 219 -3.29 1.15 12.26
N PHE A 220 -3.59 1.89 11.19
CA PHE A 220 -4.28 3.18 11.27
C PHE A 220 -5.79 3.00 11.34
N LEU A 221 -6.47 3.69 12.26
CA LEU A 221 -7.94 3.63 12.40
C LEU A 221 -8.67 4.19 11.16
N ASN A 222 -8.02 5.09 10.44
CA ASN A 222 -8.56 5.78 9.27
C ASN A 222 -8.17 5.13 7.94
N ALA A 223 -7.45 4.01 8.00
CA ALA A 223 -7.14 3.18 6.85
C ALA A 223 -8.41 2.62 6.18
N ALA A 224 -8.25 2.16 4.94
CA ALA A 224 -9.27 1.40 4.23
C ALA A 224 -9.76 0.20 5.08
N PRO A 225 -11.06 -0.17 5.01
CA PRO A 225 -11.67 -1.16 5.90
C PRO A 225 -10.96 -2.51 5.84
N GLU A 226 -10.47 -2.91 4.67
CA GLU A 226 -9.72 -4.16 4.48
C GLU A 226 -8.38 -4.21 5.24
N PHE A 227 -7.81 -3.05 5.57
CA PHE A 227 -6.52 -2.93 6.27
C PHE A 227 -6.68 -2.67 7.76
N LYS A 228 -7.90 -2.35 8.23
CA LYS A 228 -8.18 -2.17 9.67
C LYS A 228 -8.07 -3.48 10.44
N GLU A 229 -8.58 -4.57 9.86
CA GLU A 229 -8.56 -5.89 10.49
C GLU A 229 -7.14 -6.46 10.54
N SER A 230 -6.34 -6.21 9.50
CA SER A 230 -4.92 -6.62 9.48
C SER A 230 -4.02 -5.76 10.37
N GLY A 231 -4.50 -4.59 10.81
CA GLY A 231 -3.78 -3.67 11.71
C GLY A 231 -3.65 -4.12 13.17
N ILE A 232 -4.06 -5.35 13.48
CA ILE A 232 -4.02 -5.96 14.82
C ILE A 232 -3.30 -7.30 14.69
N ALA A 233 -2.27 -7.52 15.52
CA ALA A 233 -1.58 -8.81 15.59
C ALA A 233 -1.56 -9.36 17.03
N PRO A 234 -1.82 -10.66 17.23
CA PRO A 234 -1.63 -11.31 18.53
C PRO A 234 -0.14 -11.40 18.89
N LEU A 235 0.13 -11.23 20.18
CA LEU A 235 1.41 -11.45 20.81
C LEU A 235 1.43 -12.86 21.38
N ARG A 236 2.09 -13.79 20.69
CA ARG A 236 2.21 -15.17 21.16
C ARG A 236 3.53 -15.39 21.87
N ARG A 237 3.47 -16.10 22.98
CA ARG A 237 4.66 -16.51 23.74
C ARG A 237 5.31 -17.69 23.02
N ALA A 238 6.61 -17.59 22.76
CA ALA A 238 7.44 -18.71 22.34
C ALA A 238 7.93 -19.52 23.55
N ASP A 239 8.48 -20.71 23.30
CA ASP A 239 8.91 -21.63 24.37
C ASP A 239 10.04 -21.05 25.24
N ASP A 240 10.82 -20.12 24.70
CA ASP A 240 11.90 -19.40 25.39
C ASP A 240 11.40 -18.16 26.17
N GLY A 241 10.09 -17.93 26.21
CA GLY A 241 9.47 -16.75 26.83
C GLY A 241 9.55 -15.46 25.99
N SER A 242 10.15 -15.49 24.80
CA SER A 242 10.12 -14.35 23.88
C SER A 242 8.73 -14.15 23.29
N VAL A 243 8.41 -12.92 22.88
CA VAL A 243 7.16 -12.60 22.22
C VAL A 243 7.33 -12.67 20.71
N LYS A 244 6.52 -13.49 20.05
CA LYS A 244 6.39 -13.52 18.59
C LYS A 244 5.13 -12.77 18.18
N LEU A 245 5.32 -11.85 17.23
CA LEU A 245 4.23 -11.12 16.58
C LEU A 245 3.68 -12.00 15.46
N GLU A 246 2.46 -12.49 15.60
CA GLU A 246 1.81 -13.27 14.55
C GLU A 246 1.16 -12.32 13.54
N LEU A 247 1.86 -12.10 12.43
CA LEU A 247 1.36 -11.29 11.33
C LEU A 247 0.44 -12.13 10.45
N GLY A 248 -0.76 -11.62 10.18
CA GLY A 248 -1.69 -12.26 9.25
C GLY A 248 -1.20 -12.22 7.80
N ARG A 249 -1.99 -12.81 6.89
CA ARG A 249 -1.67 -12.88 5.44
C ARG A 249 -1.41 -11.50 4.80
N ARG A 250 -2.00 -10.42 5.31
CA ARG A 250 -1.86 -9.02 4.84
C ARG A 250 -0.93 -8.22 5.77
N GLY A 251 0.28 -8.71 5.94
CA GLY A 251 1.27 -8.19 6.89
C GLY A 251 2.46 -9.13 7.08
N GLY A 252 2.38 -10.37 6.57
CA GLY A 252 3.52 -11.27 6.47
C GLY A 252 4.53 -10.80 5.42
N GLY A 253 5.81 -10.85 5.79
CA GLY A 253 6.94 -10.36 5.00
C GLY A 253 7.09 -8.84 5.07
N SER A 254 8.31 -8.36 5.24
CA SER A 254 8.56 -6.90 5.23
C SER A 254 8.45 -6.38 3.80
N GLN A 255 7.42 -5.57 3.50
CA GLN A 255 7.17 -5.05 2.16
C GLN A 255 7.23 -3.52 2.12
N ARG A 256 7.73 -2.98 1.02
CA ARG A 256 7.88 -1.53 0.79
C ARG A 256 7.56 -1.16 -0.65
N ILE A 257 7.14 0.08 -0.85
CA ILE A 257 6.94 0.60 -2.21
C ILE A 257 8.27 1.09 -2.74
N ARG A 258 8.58 0.66 -3.96
CA ARG A 258 9.67 1.20 -4.76
C ARG A 258 9.11 2.05 -5.88
N VAL A 259 9.70 3.22 -6.03
CA VAL A 259 9.54 4.06 -7.22
C VAL A 259 10.84 3.96 -8.03
N SER A 260 10.72 3.65 -9.30
CA SER A 260 11.83 3.56 -10.24
C SER A 260 11.57 4.45 -11.45
N ILE A 261 12.58 5.20 -11.86
CA ILE A 261 12.55 6.08 -13.02
C ILE A 261 13.34 5.39 -14.11
N ILE A 262 12.69 5.18 -15.25
CA ILE A 262 13.25 4.47 -16.39
C ILE A 262 13.32 5.48 -17.54
N ASP A 263 14.51 5.71 -18.08
CA ASP A 263 14.75 6.54 -19.26
C ASP A 263 15.41 5.66 -20.33
N ASP A 264 14.87 5.63 -21.55
CA ASP A 264 15.33 4.77 -22.65
C ASP A 264 15.56 3.30 -22.23
N ASP A 265 14.57 2.72 -21.53
CA ASP A 265 14.57 1.36 -20.95
C ASP A 265 15.68 1.09 -19.91
N LYS A 266 16.40 2.11 -19.44
CA LYS A 266 17.40 2.01 -18.38
C LYS A 266 16.91 2.68 -17.11
N VAL A 267 17.15 2.06 -15.96
CA VAL A 267 16.71 2.62 -14.68
C VAL A 267 17.69 3.71 -14.22
N VAL A 268 17.29 4.98 -14.40
CA VAL A 268 18.10 6.18 -14.10
C VAL A 268 17.98 6.64 -12.65
N GLY A 269 16.92 6.26 -11.94
CA GLY A 269 16.76 6.56 -10.52
C GLY A 269 15.88 5.55 -9.79
N GLN A 270 16.17 5.29 -8.51
CA GLN A 270 15.39 4.39 -7.65
C GLN A 270 15.24 4.97 -6.25
N SER A 271 14.05 4.81 -5.66
CA SER A 271 13.80 5.20 -4.27
C SER A 271 14.54 4.26 -3.32
N SER A 272 15.13 4.80 -2.25
CA SER A 272 15.80 4.01 -1.22
C SER A 272 14.83 3.06 -0.51
N LEU A 273 15.26 1.82 -0.28
CA LEU A 273 14.56 0.88 0.58
C LEU A 273 15.28 0.72 1.91
N SER A 274 14.51 0.49 2.98
CA SER A 274 15.09 0.13 4.27
C SER A 274 15.69 -1.26 4.22
N ASN A 275 16.77 -1.49 4.96
CA ASN A 275 17.33 -2.82 5.12
C ASN A 275 16.32 -3.74 5.82
N PRO A 276 16.33 -5.05 5.50
CA PRO A 276 15.54 -6.03 6.22
C PRO A 276 15.93 -6.03 7.71
N LEU A 277 14.93 -6.23 8.57
CA LEU A 277 15.14 -6.29 10.00
C LEU A 277 15.92 -7.58 10.35
N PRO A 278 16.95 -7.51 11.20
CA PRO A 278 17.61 -8.71 11.73
C PRO A 278 16.62 -9.61 12.47
N GLU A 279 16.87 -10.93 12.47
CA GLU A 279 16.02 -11.88 13.20
C GLU A 279 16.00 -11.58 14.71
N ASP A 280 17.10 -11.09 15.29
CA ASP A 280 17.21 -10.71 16.70
C ASP A 280 16.63 -9.33 17.06
N ALA A 281 15.93 -8.67 16.12
CA ALA A 281 15.38 -7.34 16.34
C ALA A 281 14.34 -7.33 17.48
N THR A 282 14.31 -6.22 18.22
CA THR A 282 13.38 -6.01 19.32
C THR A 282 11.92 -6.10 18.87
N LEU A 283 11.03 -6.54 19.77
CA LEU A 283 9.60 -6.59 19.49
C LEU A 283 9.05 -5.23 19.02
N VAL A 284 9.53 -4.13 19.60
CA VAL A 284 9.13 -2.77 19.24
C VAL A 284 9.47 -2.46 17.78
N ASP A 285 10.65 -2.85 17.32
CA ASP A 285 11.07 -2.61 15.94
C ASP A 285 10.31 -3.52 14.96
N ARG A 286 9.99 -4.76 15.35
CA ARG A 286 9.09 -5.63 14.57
C ARG A 286 7.69 -5.04 14.43
N VAL A 287 7.16 -4.41 15.48
CA VAL A 287 5.85 -3.72 15.43
C VAL A 287 5.93 -2.48 14.52
N LYS A 288 7.02 -1.70 14.57
CA LYS A 288 7.22 -0.57 13.64
C LYS A 288 7.33 -1.05 12.19
N ASP A 289 8.05 -2.14 11.95
CA ASP A 289 8.18 -2.74 10.63
C ASP A 289 6.83 -3.20 10.09
N ALA A 290 6.05 -3.92 10.91
CA ALA A 290 4.70 -4.34 10.59
C ALA A 290 3.78 -3.16 10.24
N ARG A 291 3.87 -2.05 10.99
CA ARG A 291 3.14 -0.81 10.69
C ARG A 291 3.51 -0.24 9.32
N ASN A 292 4.80 -0.14 9.04
CA ASN A 292 5.28 0.40 7.78
C ASN A 292 4.91 -0.52 6.60
N THR A 293 4.90 -1.84 6.81
CA THR A 293 4.46 -2.84 5.84
C THR A 293 2.98 -2.69 5.53
N ILE A 294 2.11 -2.59 6.54
CA ILE A 294 0.67 -2.37 6.29
C ILE A 294 0.42 -1.04 5.58
N PHE A 295 1.15 0.02 5.96
CA PHE A 295 1.06 1.31 5.29
C PHE A 295 1.43 1.21 3.80
N ALA A 296 2.52 0.49 3.47
CA ALA A 296 2.95 0.28 2.10
C ALA A 296 1.95 -0.58 1.30
N GLN A 297 1.37 -1.62 1.92
CA GLN A 297 0.35 -2.44 1.27
C GLN A 297 -0.94 -1.66 1.01
N GLU A 298 -1.36 -0.80 1.94
CA GLU A 298 -2.51 0.09 1.75
C GLU A 298 -2.24 1.09 0.63
N LEU A 299 -1.07 1.73 0.64
CA LEU A 299 -0.67 2.66 -0.42
C LEU A 299 -0.69 1.97 -1.79
N TRP A 300 -0.15 0.75 -1.89
CA TRP A 300 -0.18 -0.04 -3.13
C TRP A 300 -1.61 -0.39 -3.56
N HIS A 301 -2.48 -0.73 -2.62
CA HIS A 301 -3.88 -1.04 -2.91
C HIS A 301 -4.63 0.18 -3.48
N GLU A 302 -4.46 1.35 -2.87
CA GLU A 302 -5.14 2.57 -3.30
C GLU A 302 -4.56 3.11 -4.62
N ILE A 303 -3.24 3.01 -4.83
CA ILE A 303 -2.60 3.31 -6.12
C ILE A 303 -3.21 2.44 -7.23
N ASN A 304 -3.33 1.13 -7.02
CA ASN A 304 -3.96 0.24 -8.00
C ASN A 304 -5.43 0.58 -8.24
N ARG A 305 -6.14 1.00 -7.19
CA ARG A 305 -7.56 1.38 -7.28
C ARG A 305 -7.75 2.64 -8.12
N GLU A 306 -6.89 3.63 -7.95
CA GLU A 306 -6.89 4.87 -8.74
C GLU A 306 -6.35 4.67 -10.16
N ALA A 307 -5.32 3.83 -10.34
CA ALA A 307 -4.75 3.53 -11.66
C ALA A 307 -5.80 2.99 -12.64
N ARG A 308 -6.81 2.25 -12.15
CA ARG A 308 -7.94 1.79 -12.97
C ARG A 308 -8.77 2.93 -13.55
N THR A 309 -8.85 4.07 -12.86
CA THR A 309 -9.57 5.26 -13.33
C THR A 309 -8.71 6.17 -14.22
N LEU A 310 -7.38 6.03 -14.16
CA LEU A 310 -6.43 6.93 -14.84
C LEU A 310 -5.91 6.41 -16.19
N GLY A 311 -6.54 5.39 -16.78
CA GLY A 311 -6.12 4.82 -18.07
C GLY A 311 -6.04 5.84 -19.23
N GLY A 312 -6.83 6.92 -19.17
CA GLY A 312 -6.79 8.01 -20.16
C GLY A 312 -5.62 8.98 -20.03
N ARG A 313 -4.90 9.00 -18.89
CA ARG A 313 -3.79 9.93 -18.60
C ARG A 313 -2.42 9.23 -18.64
N ASN A 314 -2.23 8.31 -19.58
CA ASN A 314 -0.98 7.57 -19.77
C ASN A 314 -0.50 6.74 -18.56
N VAL A 315 -1.41 6.40 -17.64
CA VAL A 315 -1.16 5.44 -16.55
C VAL A 315 -1.53 4.05 -17.03
N ARG A 316 -0.57 3.13 -17.02
CA ARG A 316 -0.76 1.71 -17.36
C ARG A 316 -0.56 0.86 -16.11
N MET A 317 -1.52 -0.03 -15.86
CA MET A 317 -1.45 -1.00 -14.78
C MET A 317 -0.94 -2.33 -15.35
N SER A 318 0.20 -2.80 -14.83
CA SER A 318 0.70 -4.17 -15.02
C SER A 318 0.27 -5.06 -13.85
N ARG A 319 0.58 -6.35 -13.91
CA ARG A 319 0.23 -7.30 -12.82
C ARG A 319 1.01 -7.04 -11.53
N SER A 320 2.24 -6.56 -11.63
CA SER A 320 3.14 -6.30 -10.50
C SER A 320 3.56 -4.84 -10.35
N SER A 321 3.38 -4.01 -11.37
CA SER A 321 3.81 -2.60 -11.36
C SER A 321 2.75 -1.66 -11.94
N VAL A 322 2.73 -0.41 -11.48
CA VAL A 322 1.96 0.68 -12.08
C VAL A 322 2.93 1.64 -12.74
N THR A 323 2.80 1.82 -14.05
CA THR A 323 3.71 2.65 -14.85
C THR A 323 3.01 3.89 -15.36
N TYR A 324 3.65 5.05 -15.23
CA TYR A 324 3.21 6.32 -15.83
C TYR A 324 4.26 6.79 -16.84
N SER A 325 3.86 6.97 -18.10
CA SER A 325 4.76 7.50 -19.14
C SER A 325 4.67 9.01 -19.21
N VAL A 326 5.67 9.70 -18.67
CA VAL A 326 5.79 11.18 -18.69
C VAL A 326 6.08 11.65 -20.12
N ASN A 327 7.07 11.02 -20.75
CA ASN A 327 7.57 11.29 -22.10
C ASN A 327 7.78 9.95 -22.82
N PRO A 328 7.93 9.94 -24.16
CA PRO A 328 8.22 8.71 -24.89
C PRO A 328 9.50 8.01 -24.42
N THR A 329 10.46 8.75 -23.88
CA THR A 329 11.73 8.21 -23.36
C THR A 329 11.66 7.87 -21.86
N ARG A 330 10.89 8.66 -21.08
CA ARG A 330 10.89 8.61 -19.61
C ARG A 330 9.58 8.06 -19.04
N THR A 331 9.70 6.99 -18.27
CA THR A 331 8.60 6.32 -17.57
C THR A 331 8.89 6.16 -16.08
N ILE A 332 7.85 6.26 -15.27
CA ILE A 332 7.89 6.09 -13.81
C ILE A 332 7.19 4.77 -13.49
N SER A 333 7.87 3.84 -12.84
CA SER A 333 7.34 2.54 -12.43
C SER A 333 7.28 2.43 -10.91
N ILE A 334 6.09 2.12 -10.39
CA ILE A 334 5.79 1.95 -8.98
C ILE A 334 5.50 0.47 -8.73
N GLU A 335 6.15 -0.13 -7.73
CA GLU A 335 6.03 -1.55 -7.40
C GLU A 335 6.03 -1.77 -5.88
N LEU A 336 5.36 -2.82 -5.41
CA LEU A 336 5.45 -3.30 -4.03
C LEU A 336 6.46 -4.45 -3.95
N VAL A 337 7.58 -4.23 -3.26
CA VAL A 337 8.70 -5.19 -3.17
C VAL A 337 8.81 -5.76 -1.75
N SER A 338 9.18 -7.04 -1.65
CA SER A 338 9.54 -7.68 -0.38
C SER A 338 11.02 -7.51 -0.08
N LEU A 339 11.36 -7.01 1.11
CA LEU A 339 12.74 -6.78 1.55
C LEU A 339 13.52 -8.09 1.76
N GLU A 340 12.84 -9.21 1.94
CA GLU A 340 13.47 -10.54 2.12
C GLU A 340 13.98 -11.14 0.81
N SER A 341 13.33 -10.78 -0.31
CA SER A 341 13.67 -11.32 -1.64
C SER A 341 14.77 -10.55 -2.35
N GLU A 342 15.21 -9.44 -1.77
CA GLU A 342 16.15 -8.55 -2.41
C GLU A 342 17.49 -8.58 -1.70
N ASN A 343 18.55 -8.91 -2.44
CA ASN A 343 19.90 -8.69 -1.98
C ASN A 343 20.06 -7.18 -1.76
N ALA A 344 20.79 -6.77 -0.71
CA ALA A 344 21.13 -5.37 -0.49
C ALA A 344 21.94 -4.85 -1.68
N ASP A 345 21.24 -4.43 -2.74
CA ASP A 345 21.81 -3.82 -3.92
C ASP A 345 22.30 -2.46 -3.46
N THR A 346 23.59 -2.43 -3.12
CA THR A 346 24.42 -1.24 -3.01
C THR A 346 24.59 -0.69 -4.43
N SER A 347 23.48 -0.30 -5.07
CA SER A 347 23.54 0.38 -6.35
C SER A 347 24.19 1.74 -6.10
N SER A 348 25.24 2.02 -6.85
CA SER A 348 25.87 3.34 -6.85
C SER A 348 24.82 4.44 -7.02
N PRO A 349 24.96 5.57 -6.32
CA PRO A 349 24.00 6.67 -6.38
C PRO A 349 23.79 7.08 -7.84
N ARG A 350 22.54 7.07 -8.28
CA ARG A 350 22.13 7.45 -9.62
C ARG A 350 21.67 8.91 -9.61
N PRO A 351 21.74 9.62 -10.75
CA PRO A 351 21.49 11.06 -10.77
C PRO A 351 20.06 11.43 -10.33
N ASP A 352 19.08 10.55 -10.56
CA ASP A 352 17.67 10.82 -10.30
C ASP A 352 17.12 10.13 -9.04
N ASP A 353 17.97 9.60 -8.16
CA ASP A 353 17.53 8.92 -6.94
C ASP A 353 16.75 9.86 -6.01
N HIS A 354 17.21 11.12 -5.86
CA HIS A 354 16.50 12.14 -5.07
C HIS A 354 15.09 12.43 -5.62
N PHE A 355 14.91 12.30 -6.94
CA PHE A 355 13.60 12.49 -7.56
C PHE A 355 12.68 11.29 -7.33
N ALA A 356 13.21 10.07 -7.38
CA ALA A 356 12.44 8.87 -7.04
C ALA A 356 12.06 8.87 -5.55
N GLU A 357 12.97 9.30 -4.68
CA GLU A 357 12.72 9.43 -3.24
C GLU A 357 11.64 10.49 -2.96
N SER A 358 11.74 11.68 -3.55
CA SER A 358 10.73 12.73 -3.37
C SER A 358 9.34 12.29 -3.84
N LEU A 359 9.26 11.53 -4.93
CA LEU A 359 8.01 10.97 -5.42
C LEU A 359 7.43 9.92 -4.45
N SER A 360 8.27 9.04 -3.90
CA SER A 360 7.85 8.06 -2.89
C SER A 360 7.32 8.73 -1.62
N LEU A 361 7.97 9.82 -1.19
CA LEU A 361 7.55 10.63 -0.05
C LEU A 361 6.24 11.36 -0.35
N ALA A 362 6.08 11.93 -1.54
CA ALA A 362 4.84 12.60 -1.96
C ALA A 362 3.64 11.65 -1.89
N LEU A 363 3.79 10.41 -2.39
CA LEU A 363 2.75 9.38 -2.31
C LEU A 363 2.39 9.03 -0.85
N SER A 364 3.39 8.88 0.01
CA SER A 364 3.17 8.60 1.44
C SER A 364 2.45 9.76 2.15
N LEU A 365 2.78 11.00 1.80
CA LEU A 365 2.17 12.20 2.36
C LEU A 365 0.71 12.33 1.91
N GLN A 366 0.41 12.04 0.64
CA GLN A 366 -0.94 12.05 0.10
C GLN A 366 -1.84 11.01 0.76
N LEU A 367 -1.33 9.79 1.03
CA LEU A 367 -2.11 8.79 1.77
C LEU A 367 -2.36 9.24 3.21
N SER A 368 -1.35 9.81 3.88
CA SER A 368 -1.49 10.36 5.23
C SER A 368 -2.54 11.49 5.27
N HIS A 369 -2.56 12.34 4.24
CA HIS A 369 -3.59 13.36 4.09
C HIS A 369 -4.97 12.77 3.82
N ALA A 370 -5.09 11.72 3.01
CA ALA A 370 -6.35 11.01 2.81
C ALA A 370 -6.90 10.41 4.11
N HIS A 371 -6.01 9.87 4.98
CA HIS A 371 -6.38 9.40 6.31
C HIS A 371 -6.93 10.53 7.20
N LYS A 372 -6.30 11.70 7.20
CA LYS A 372 -6.81 12.88 7.92
C LYS A 372 -8.16 13.35 7.38
N LEU A 373 -8.34 13.37 6.07
CA LEU A 373 -9.61 13.75 5.45
C LEU A 373 -10.73 12.79 5.86
N ASN A 374 -10.43 11.49 5.95
CA ASN A 374 -11.37 10.50 6.48
C ASN A 374 -11.67 10.71 7.97
N GLU A 375 -10.70 11.14 8.75
CA GLU A 375 -10.90 11.49 10.16
C GLU A 375 -11.89 12.64 10.30
N ARG A 376 -11.68 13.73 9.54
CA ARG A 376 -12.58 14.89 9.50
C ARG A 376 -14.00 14.49 9.10
N ARG A 377 -14.15 13.70 8.03
CA ARG A 377 -15.44 13.16 7.60
C ARG A 377 -16.12 12.31 8.67
N ARG A 378 -15.38 11.57 9.50
CA ARG A 378 -15.94 10.80 10.62
C ARG A 378 -16.35 11.69 11.80
N ALA A 379 -15.61 12.76 12.06
CA ALA A 379 -15.95 13.73 13.08
C ALA A 379 -17.22 14.51 12.71
N GLU A 380 -17.43 14.77 11.42
CA GLU A 380 -18.63 15.34 10.82
C GLU A 380 -19.77 14.31 10.76
N ARG A 381 -20.37 14.03 11.91
CA ARG A 381 -21.30 12.94 12.27
C ARG A 381 -22.58 12.75 11.40
N ASN A 382 -22.75 13.44 10.26
CA ASN A 382 -24.01 13.55 9.51
C ASN A 382 -24.05 12.89 8.13
N VAL A 383 -22.97 12.31 7.61
CA VAL A 383 -22.98 11.70 6.27
C VAL A 383 -23.17 10.19 6.38
N ALA A 384 -24.30 9.68 5.85
CA ALA A 384 -24.50 8.26 5.64
C ALA A 384 -23.27 7.67 4.96
N GLN A 385 -22.68 6.62 5.54
CA GLN A 385 -21.46 5.96 5.04
C GLN A 385 -21.72 5.41 3.63
N THR A 386 -21.50 6.23 2.60
CA THR A 386 -21.32 5.76 1.24
C THR A 386 -19.96 5.08 1.14
N SER A 387 -19.80 4.20 0.15
CA SER A 387 -18.53 3.52 -0.15
C SER A 387 -17.38 4.53 -0.10
N SER A 388 -16.30 4.21 0.62
CA SER A 388 -15.14 5.10 0.74
C SER A 388 -14.68 5.55 -0.64
N PRO A 389 -14.58 6.86 -0.93
CA PRO A 389 -14.16 7.33 -2.26
C PRO A 389 -12.76 6.81 -2.59
N VAL A 390 -12.47 6.68 -3.89
CA VAL A 390 -11.10 6.37 -4.35
C VAL A 390 -10.21 7.56 -3.96
N TYR A 391 -9.07 7.31 -3.30
CA TYR A 391 -8.15 8.39 -2.98
C TYR A 391 -7.43 8.85 -4.24
N ALA A 392 -7.29 10.17 -4.38
CA ALA A 392 -6.51 10.79 -5.44
C ALA A 392 -5.05 10.92 -4.97
N LEU A 393 -4.24 9.91 -5.26
CA LEU A 393 -2.81 9.83 -4.92
C LEU A 393 -1.95 10.11 -6.18
N LEU A 394 -2.17 9.38 -7.26
CA LEU A 394 -1.50 9.57 -8.54
C LEU A 394 -2.00 10.81 -9.29
N SER A 395 -3.29 11.15 -9.19
CA SER A 395 -3.88 12.22 -9.98
C SER A 395 -3.19 13.58 -9.80
N PRO A 396 -2.87 14.03 -8.56
CA PRO A 396 -2.10 15.26 -8.37
C PRO A 396 -0.70 15.19 -8.98
N ILE A 397 0.01 14.07 -8.84
CA ILE A 397 1.36 13.90 -9.39
C ILE A 397 1.31 14.00 -10.92
N VAL A 398 0.36 13.30 -11.54
CA VAL A 398 0.15 13.35 -13.00
C VAL A 398 -0.21 14.76 -13.45
N SER A 399 -1.08 15.47 -12.72
CA SER A 399 -1.46 16.84 -13.07
C SER A 399 -0.28 17.81 -12.98
N TRP A 400 0.64 17.62 -12.02
CA TRP A 400 1.89 18.37 -11.94
C TRP A 400 2.78 18.16 -13.18
N PHE A 401 3.01 16.90 -13.58
CA PHE A 401 3.81 16.60 -14.76
C PHE A 401 3.19 17.11 -16.07
N GLU A 402 1.88 16.94 -16.23
CA GLU A 402 1.16 17.50 -17.37
C GLU A 402 1.26 19.04 -17.38
N HIS A 403 1.15 19.68 -16.22
CA HIS A 403 1.27 21.13 -16.10
C HIS A 403 2.69 21.61 -16.46
N GLU A 404 3.73 20.96 -15.95
CA GLU A 404 5.13 21.29 -16.28
C GLU A 404 5.40 21.17 -17.79
N LYS A 405 4.90 20.11 -18.41
CA LYS A 405 4.98 19.93 -19.86
C LYS A 405 4.28 21.06 -20.61
N ASN A 406 3.08 21.44 -20.18
CA ASN A 406 2.31 22.53 -20.80
C ASN A 406 3.01 23.89 -20.62
N ILE A 407 3.60 24.16 -19.44
CA ILE A 407 4.43 25.34 -19.21
C ILE A 407 5.60 25.35 -20.20
N GLY A 408 6.33 24.25 -20.34
CA GLY A 408 7.46 24.13 -21.26
C GLY A 408 7.06 24.42 -22.72
N GLN A 409 5.92 23.87 -23.16
CA GLN A 409 5.37 24.14 -24.49
C GLN A 409 5.01 25.62 -24.67
N CYS A 410 4.28 26.22 -23.71
CA CYS A 410 3.95 27.64 -23.72
C CYS A 410 5.20 28.54 -23.76
N ILE A 411 6.22 28.25 -22.95
CA ILE A 411 7.49 28.98 -22.95
C ILE A 411 8.15 28.90 -24.33
N GLN A 412 8.29 27.70 -24.89
CA GLN A 412 8.90 27.52 -26.22
C GLN A 412 8.14 28.32 -27.29
N HIS A 413 6.81 28.27 -27.26
CA HIS A 413 5.98 29.05 -28.15
C HIS A 413 6.23 30.55 -27.95
N PHE A 414 5.98 31.12 -26.76
CA PHE A 414 6.13 32.55 -26.49
C PHE A 414 7.54 33.10 -26.79
N LEU A 415 8.59 32.31 -26.54
CA LEU A 415 9.95 32.68 -26.93
C LEU A 415 10.13 32.71 -28.45
N ALA A 416 9.50 31.80 -29.20
CA ALA A 416 9.50 31.87 -30.66
C ALA A 416 8.75 33.10 -31.19
N TYR A 417 7.58 33.44 -30.61
CA TYR A 417 6.84 34.66 -30.96
C TYR A 417 7.67 35.93 -30.75
N THR A 418 8.26 36.09 -29.56
CA THR A 418 9.05 37.27 -29.24
C THR A 418 10.29 37.40 -30.10
N LYS A 419 10.95 36.29 -30.46
CA LYS A 419 12.09 36.31 -31.39
C LYS A 419 11.69 36.85 -32.77
N VAL A 420 10.57 36.39 -33.33
CA VAL A 420 10.08 36.88 -34.64
C VAL A 420 9.68 38.35 -34.55
N LEU A 421 8.94 38.77 -33.53
CA LEU A 421 8.54 40.17 -33.37
C LEU A 421 9.75 41.11 -33.15
N ARG A 422 10.78 40.66 -32.41
CA ARG A 422 12.03 41.41 -32.27
C ARG A 422 12.83 41.48 -33.56
N SER A 423 12.83 40.42 -34.38
CA SER A 423 13.46 40.47 -35.71
C SER A 423 12.79 41.47 -36.64
N ALA A 424 11.50 41.77 -36.42
CA ALA A 424 10.78 42.83 -37.10
C ALA A 424 11.01 44.23 -36.48
N GLY A 425 11.83 44.36 -35.43
CA GLY A 425 12.16 45.65 -34.79
C GLY A 425 11.13 46.14 -33.75
N LEU A 426 10.23 45.27 -33.27
CA LEU A 426 9.24 45.62 -32.24
C LEU A 426 9.77 45.38 -30.81
N PRO A 427 9.36 46.17 -29.81
CA PRO A 427 9.74 46.00 -28.41
C PRO A 427 8.96 44.86 -27.73
N ALA A 428 8.96 43.67 -28.32
CA ALA A 428 8.24 42.52 -27.80
C ALA A 428 8.99 41.86 -26.62
N SER A 429 8.27 41.58 -25.54
CA SER A 429 8.83 40.94 -24.33
C SER A 429 7.83 39.95 -23.72
N VAL A 430 8.35 38.93 -23.06
CA VAL A 430 7.55 37.95 -22.30
C VAL A 430 8.12 37.90 -20.89
N LEU A 431 7.25 38.11 -19.90
CA LEU A 431 7.60 38.03 -18.50
C LEU A 431 6.77 36.92 -17.85
N LEU A 432 7.47 35.89 -17.38
CA LEU A 432 6.88 34.79 -16.62
C LEU A 432 6.71 35.24 -15.16
N ARG A 433 5.48 35.20 -14.66
CA ARG A 433 5.15 35.38 -13.25
C ARG A 433 4.70 34.05 -12.68
N GLU A 434 5.57 33.47 -11.88
CA GLU A 434 5.19 32.39 -10.99
C GLU A 434 4.61 33.04 -9.73
N PRO A 435 3.32 32.81 -9.40
CA PRO A 435 2.81 33.30 -8.14
C PRO A 435 3.56 32.61 -7.01
N ALA A 436 3.95 33.40 -6.02
CA ALA A 436 4.52 32.83 -4.81
C ALA A 436 3.53 31.81 -4.22
N VAL A 437 4.05 30.64 -3.85
CA VAL A 437 3.32 29.66 -3.06
C VAL A 437 2.90 30.35 -1.76
N ARG A 438 1.64 30.80 -1.69
CA ARG A 438 1.07 31.46 -0.53
C ARG A 438 0.06 30.51 0.10
N ALA A 439 0.15 30.35 1.42
CA ALA A 439 -0.93 29.74 2.18
C ALA A 439 -2.23 30.50 1.89
N PRO A 440 -3.37 29.80 1.79
CA PRO A 440 -4.66 30.41 1.48
C PRO A 440 -4.96 31.57 2.46
N PRO A 441 -5.62 32.64 1.98
CA PRO A 441 -5.95 33.80 2.81
C PRO A 441 -6.93 33.36 3.93
N GLY A 442 -6.43 33.32 5.17
CA GLY A 442 -7.15 32.79 6.33
C GLY A 442 -6.28 31.93 7.27
N ALA A 443 -5.12 31.48 6.79
CA ALA A 443 -4.10 30.84 7.61
C ALA A 443 -3.48 31.87 8.57
N GLY A 444 -3.95 31.90 9.82
CA GLY A 444 -3.30 32.65 10.90
C GLY A 444 -1.92 32.07 11.25
N ALA A 445 -1.32 32.53 12.36
CA ALA A 445 -0.05 31.99 12.86
C ALA A 445 -0.07 30.48 13.19
N ALA A 446 -1.26 29.86 13.20
CA ALA A 446 -1.48 28.42 13.22
C ALA A 446 -2.02 27.97 11.85
N ALA A 447 -1.20 28.09 10.80
CA ALA A 447 -1.49 27.44 9.53
C ALA A 447 -1.50 25.93 9.79
N ASP A 448 -2.67 25.30 9.71
CA ASP A 448 -2.77 23.86 9.85
C ASP A 448 -1.94 23.22 8.72
N ALA A 449 -1.24 22.11 9.02
CA ALA A 449 -0.46 21.37 8.03
C ALA A 449 -1.26 20.99 6.76
N ASP A 450 -2.59 21.04 6.85
CA ASP A 450 -3.52 20.72 5.79
C ASP A 450 -3.59 21.83 4.71
N ASP A 451 -3.27 23.09 5.05
CA ASP A 451 -3.16 24.19 4.08
C ASP A 451 -1.96 23.99 3.15
N ILE A 452 -0.83 23.49 3.69
CA ILE A 452 0.37 23.17 2.91
C ILE A 452 0.09 21.98 1.97
N VAL A 453 -0.69 21.01 2.43
CA VAL A 453 -1.04 19.86 1.60
C VAL A 453 -1.95 20.29 0.45
N SER A 454 -2.88 21.23 0.65
CA SER A 454 -3.73 21.75 -0.44
C SER A 454 -2.92 22.33 -1.62
N VAL A 455 -1.77 22.93 -1.33
CA VAL A 455 -0.81 23.43 -2.34
C VAL A 455 -0.13 22.28 -3.11
N LEU A 456 0.12 21.15 -2.46
CA LEU A 456 0.71 19.98 -3.12
C LEU A 456 -0.27 19.27 -4.06
N TYR A 457 -1.58 19.36 -3.81
CA TYR A 457 -2.61 18.68 -4.61
C TYR A 457 -2.89 19.32 -5.97
N SER A 458 -2.51 20.59 -6.16
CA SER A 458 -2.71 21.29 -7.42
C SER A 458 -1.51 22.16 -7.75
N PRO A 459 -0.98 22.10 -8.99
CA PRO A 459 0.03 23.06 -9.40
C PRO A 459 -0.50 24.50 -9.32
N PRO A 460 0.35 25.48 -8.98
CA PRO A 460 -0.02 26.88 -8.99
C PRO A 460 -0.32 27.32 -10.43
N ALA A 461 -1.29 28.24 -10.59
CA ALA A 461 -1.52 28.84 -11.89
C ALA A 461 -0.32 29.71 -12.29
N VAL A 462 0.15 29.59 -13.53
CA VAL A 462 1.30 30.36 -14.03
C VAL A 462 0.81 31.48 -14.93
N GLU A 463 1.30 32.71 -14.71
CA GLU A 463 0.92 33.87 -15.51
C GLU A 463 2.07 34.26 -16.46
N PHE A 464 1.73 34.49 -17.73
CA PHE A 464 2.63 35.03 -18.75
C PHE A 464 2.14 36.42 -19.15
N ASP A 465 2.92 37.45 -18.87
CA ASP A 465 2.70 38.78 -19.44
C ASP A 465 3.41 38.83 -20.80
N VAL A 466 2.65 38.99 -21.88
CA VAL A 466 3.13 39.02 -23.27
C VAL A 466 2.90 40.41 -23.85
N ASP A 467 4.00 41.10 -24.18
CA ASP A 467 3.99 42.39 -24.85
C ASP A 467 4.15 42.19 -26.37
N ILE A 468 3.12 42.52 -27.14
CA ILE A 468 3.16 42.45 -28.61
C ILE A 468 3.69 43.78 -29.17
N THR A 469 3.11 44.88 -28.72
CA THR A 469 3.55 46.26 -29.03
C THR A 469 3.53 47.09 -27.75
N ALA A 470 4.06 48.31 -27.77
CA ALA A 470 4.05 49.20 -26.60
C ALA A 470 2.62 49.51 -26.08
N GLN A 471 1.59 49.36 -26.94
CA GLN A 471 0.20 49.63 -26.62
C GLN A 471 -0.64 48.35 -26.41
N ALA A 472 -0.23 47.21 -26.97
CA ALA A 472 -0.95 45.94 -26.89
C ALA A 472 -0.22 44.92 -25.99
N ARG A 473 -0.72 44.80 -24.75
CA ARG A 473 -0.23 43.86 -23.73
C ARG A 473 -1.28 42.80 -23.37
N LEU A 474 -0.88 41.54 -23.29
CA LEU A 474 -1.75 40.44 -22.93
C LEU A 474 -1.22 39.74 -21.67
N ARG A 475 -2.13 39.22 -20.84
CA ARG A 475 -1.83 38.27 -19.77
C ARG A 475 -2.46 36.95 -20.12
N VAL A 476 -1.63 35.90 -20.18
CA VAL A 476 -2.07 34.53 -20.40
C VAL A 476 -1.86 33.76 -19.10
N MET A 477 -2.93 33.27 -18.48
CA MET A 477 -2.86 32.47 -17.27
C MET A 477 -3.11 31.00 -17.58
N LEU A 478 -2.12 30.16 -17.31
CA LEU A 478 -2.21 28.72 -17.40
C LEU A 478 -2.70 28.18 -16.06
N LYS A 479 -3.93 27.67 -16.03
CA LYS A 479 -4.53 27.03 -14.86
C LYS A 479 -4.04 25.57 -14.74
N PRO A 480 -4.04 25.00 -13.52
CA PRO A 480 -3.76 23.57 -13.32
C PRO A 480 -4.71 22.70 -14.16
N PRO A 481 -4.20 21.61 -14.78
CA PRO A 481 -5.02 20.76 -15.63
C PRO A 481 -6.06 20.03 -14.79
N GLN A 482 -7.32 20.15 -15.19
CA GLN A 482 -8.42 19.36 -14.62
C GLN A 482 -8.51 18.01 -15.35
N SER A 483 -9.56 17.21 -15.09
CA SER A 483 -9.79 15.96 -15.82
C SER A 483 -9.93 16.13 -17.34
N ASP A 484 -10.14 17.36 -17.82
CA ASP A 484 -10.46 17.72 -19.20
C ASP A 484 -9.31 18.44 -19.93
N GLY A 485 -8.10 18.47 -19.36
CA GLY A 485 -6.91 19.09 -19.99
C GLY A 485 -6.50 20.47 -19.41
N PRO A 486 -5.51 21.14 -20.03
CA PRO A 486 -5.04 22.45 -19.60
C PRO A 486 -6.08 23.53 -19.89
N ARG A 487 -6.30 24.44 -18.93
CA ARG A 487 -7.17 25.61 -19.13
C ARG A 487 -6.33 26.86 -19.22
N ILE A 488 -6.55 27.64 -20.27
CA ILE A 488 -5.81 28.89 -20.51
C ILE A 488 -6.81 30.04 -20.48
N ALA A 489 -6.56 31.04 -19.64
CA ALA A 489 -7.32 32.29 -19.65
C ALA A 489 -6.47 33.42 -20.24
N ILE A 490 -7.06 34.28 -21.08
CA ILE A 490 -6.34 35.40 -21.70
C ILE A 490 -7.05 36.70 -21.35
N TRP A 491 -6.30 37.70 -20.90
CA TRP A 491 -6.82 39.04 -20.59
C TRP A 491 -5.96 40.11 -21.23
N CYS A 492 -6.60 41.19 -21.69
CA CYS A 492 -5.89 42.36 -22.19
C CYS A 492 -5.48 43.27 -21.03
N LEU A 493 -4.18 43.51 -20.86
CA LEU A 493 -3.65 44.43 -19.86
C LEU A 493 -3.63 45.87 -20.39
N PRO A 494 -3.76 46.88 -19.52
CA PRO A 494 -3.63 48.28 -19.92
C PRO A 494 -2.18 48.61 -20.35
N PRO A 495 -1.98 49.59 -21.26
CA PRO A 495 -0.66 50.03 -21.66
C PRO A 495 0.10 50.70 -20.50
N PRO A 496 1.46 50.67 -20.51
CA PRO A 496 2.29 51.23 -19.42
C PRO A 496 2.27 52.76 -19.34
N VAL A 497 1.88 53.45 -20.41
CA VAL A 497 1.73 54.91 -20.47
C VAL A 497 0.24 55.24 -20.29
N PRO A 498 -0.15 56.24 -19.48
CA PRO A 498 -1.56 56.61 -19.29
C PRO A 498 -2.11 57.26 -20.56
N GLY A 499 -2.61 56.43 -21.47
CA GLY A 499 -3.17 56.84 -22.75
C GLY A 499 -3.94 55.70 -23.42
N GLY A 500 -5.23 55.58 -23.08
CA GLY A 500 -6.21 54.75 -23.80
C GLY A 500 -6.37 53.29 -23.35
N PRO A 501 -7.52 52.66 -23.64
CA PRO A 501 -7.73 51.22 -23.46
C PRO A 501 -6.86 50.42 -24.44
N ASN A 502 -6.56 49.17 -24.10
CA ASN A 502 -5.78 48.29 -24.97
C ASN A 502 -6.52 48.10 -26.32
N PRO A 503 -5.89 48.32 -27.47
CA PRO A 503 -6.55 48.26 -28.79
C PRO A 503 -7.20 46.90 -29.07
N LEU A 504 -6.68 45.82 -28.48
CA LEU A 504 -7.24 44.47 -28.62
C LEU A 504 -8.56 44.28 -27.87
N GLN A 505 -8.86 45.08 -26.85
CA GLN A 505 -10.18 45.00 -26.18
C GLN A 505 -11.33 45.43 -27.08
N ILE A 506 -11.06 46.33 -28.03
CA ILE A 506 -12.06 46.89 -28.95
C ILE A 506 -12.12 46.10 -30.25
N THR A 507 -10.95 45.70 -30.78
CA THR A 507 -10.85 45.01 -32.07
C THR A 507 -11.02 43.49 -31.96
N PHE A 508 -10.47 42.85 -30.92
CA PHE A 508 -10.49 41.39 -30.81
C PHE A 508 -10.46 40.93 -29.34
N PRO A 509 -11.55 41.11 -28.60
CA PRO A 509 -11.61 40.76 -27.18
C PRO A 509 -11.39 39.25 -27.00
N PRO A 510 -10.66 38.82 -25.96
CA PRO A 510 -10.52 37.41 -25.63
C PRO A 510 -11.88 36.83 -25.20
N ASN A 511 -12.01 35.50 -25.33
CA ASN A 511 -13.20 34.81 -24.84
C ASN A 511 -13.35 35.01 -23.32
N LEU A 512 -14.60 35.16 -22.87
CA LEU A 512 -14.92 35.28 -21.45
C LEU A 512 -14.66 33.97 -20.69
N ASP A 513 -14.82 32.84 -21.40
CA ASP A 513 -14.56 31.50 -20.91
C ASP A 513 -13.11 31.07 -21.16
N ASP A 514 -12.62 30.13 -20.34
CA ASP A 514 -11.29 29.55 -20.48
C ASP A 514 -11.16 28.79 -21.82
N TYR A 515 -10.03 28.95 -22.50
CA TYR A 515 -9.65 28.11 -23.63
C TYR A 515 -9.32 26.70 -23.13
N LEU A 516 -10.00 25.70 -23.69
CA LEU A 516 -9.87 24.28 -23.29
C LEU A 516 -8.68 23.58 -23.95
N ASP A 517 -8.19 24.09 -25.07
CA ASP A 517 -7.02 23.58 -25.77
C ASP A 517 -5.95 24.67 -25.93
N SER A 518 -4.68 24.25 -25.86
CA SER A 518 -3.54 25.10 -26.18
C SER A 518 -3.64 25.63 -27.60
N ASN A 519 -4.09 24.81 -28.56
CA ASN A 519 -4.20 25.22 -29.96
C ASN A 519 -5.17 26.39 -30.17
N ASP A 520 -6.30 26.40 -29.45
CA ASP A 520 -7.30 27.46 -29.55
C ASP A 520 -6.77 28.78 -28.97
N ALA A 521 -6.08 28.70 -27.83
CA ALA A 521 -5.39 29.85 -27.25
C ALA A 521 -4.31 30.40 -28.19
N MET A 522 -3.54 29.52 -28.85
CA MET A 522 -2.52 29.91 -29.83
C MET A 522 -3.13 30.50 -31.11
N TRP A 523 -4.28 29.99 -31.56
CA TRP A 523 -5.02 30.56 -32.68
C TRP A 523 -5.48 31.99 -32.38
N TYR A 524 -6.01 32.22 -31.17
CA TYR A 524 -6.36 33.56 -30.71
C TYR A 524 -5.13 34.48 -30.71
N LEU A 525 -4.00 34.03 -30.15
CA LEU A 525 -2.76 34.82 -30.10
C LEU A 525 -2.25 35.20 -31.50
N ASN A 526 -2.29 34.29 -32.48
CA ASN A 526 -1.95 34.59 -33.88
C ASN A 526 -2.83 35.69 -34.48
N GLY A 527 -4.14 35.60 -34.23
CA GLY A 527 -5.10 36.62 -34.64
C GLY A 527 -4.93 37.95 -33.91
N ALA A 528 -4.50 37.92 -32.65
CA ALA A 528 -4.26 39.11 -31.85
C ALA A 528 -2.99 39.86 -32.30
N VAL A 529 -1.93 39.15 -32.69
CA VAL A 529 -0.69 39.78 -33.19
C VAL A 529 -0.96 40.61 -34.45
N SER A 530 -1.63 40.03 -35.45
CA SER A 530 -1.96 40.75 -36.69
C SER A 530 -2.79 42.02 -36.46
N ARG A 531 -3.77 41.97 -35.55
CA ARG A 531 -4.61 43.12 -35.18
C ARG A 531 -3.91 44.15 -34.27
N ALA A 532 -2.98 43.70 -33.44
CA ALA A 532 -2.13 44.61 -32.66
C ALA A 532 -1.18 45.41 -33.58
N LEU A 533 -0.70 44.78 -34.66
CA LEU A 533 0.15 45.43 -35.65
C LEU A 533 -0.61 46.43 -36.52
N THR A 534 -1.89 46.19 -36.83
CA THR A 534 -2.72 47.18 -37.52
C THR A 534 -2.97 48.41 -36.67
N ALA A 535 -3.26 48.23 -35.38
CA ALA A 535 -3.37 49.34 -34.43
C ALA A 535 -2.05 50.13 -34.31
N TYR A 536 -0.90 49.44 -34.30
CA TYR A 536 0.41 50.09 -34.31
C TYR A 536 0.70 50.85 -35.62
N ALA A 537 0.25 50.33 -36.76
CA ALA A 537 0.37 51.05 -38.04
C ALA A 537 -0.52 52.31 -38.07
N LEU A 538 -1.71 52.28 -37.43
CA LEU A 538 -2.56 53.46 -37.25
C LEU A 538 -1.89 54.52 -36.37
N SER A 539 -1.25 54.12 -35.25
CA SER A 539 -0.55 55.09 -34.41
C SER A 539 0.62 55.75 -35.15
N ILE A 540 1.37 54.99 -35.97
CA ILE A 540 2.42 55.57 -36.84
C ILE A 540 1.82 56.56 -37.85
N LEU A 541 0.63 56.26 -38.39
CA LEU A 541 -0.06 57.14 -39.34
C LEU A 541 -0.55 58.43 -38.67
N GLU A 542 -1.03 58.37 -37.42
CA GLU A 542 -1.38 59.54 -36.61
C GLU A 542 -0.14 60.39 -36.27
N ASP A 543 0.98 59.76 -35.95
CA ASP A 543 2.27 60.43 -35.74
C ASP A 543 2.75 61.14 -37.02
N LEU A 544 2.61 60.51 -38.19
CA LEU A 544 2.96 61.11 -39.49
C LEU A 544 2.04 62.29 -39.86
N ARG A 545 0.76 62.23 -39.49
CA ARG A 545 -0.21 63.34 -39.69
C ARG A 545 0.05 64.53 -38.76
N SER A 546 0.55 64.27 -37.55
CA SER A 546 0.85 65.30 -36.55
C SER A 546 2.24 65.93 -36.70
N SER A 547 3.10 65.41 -37.60
CA SER A 547 4.42 65.95 -37.89
C SER A 547 4.36 67.32 -38.60
N PRO A 548 5.15 68.33 -38.17
CA PRO A 548 5.10 69.68 -38.71
C PRO A 548 5.65 69.72 -40.15
N GLY A 549 4.75 69.70 -41.13
CA GLY A 549 5.07 69.66 -42.57
C GLY A 549 4.06 68.90 -43.43
N ALA A 550 3.10 68.20 -42.82
CA ALA A 550 2.04 67.46 -43.51
C ALA A 550 0.96 68.40 -44.07
N ASN A 551 0.86 68.51 -45.40
CA ASN A 551 -0.33 69.06 -46.05
C ASN A 551 -1.49 68.07 -45.86
N GLU A 552 -2.55 68.49 -45.16
CA GLU A 552 -3.74 67.66 -44.83
C GLU A 552 -4.44 67.05 -46.07
N GLN A 553 -4.20 67.61 -47.26
CA GLN A 553 -4.84 67.18 -48.52
C GLN A 553 -4.08 66.06 -49.26
N SER A 554 -2.89 65.68 -48.81
CA SER A 554 -1.99 64.76 -49.55
C SER A 554 -1.94 63.34 -48.98
N PHE A 555 -2.68 63.00 -47.93
CA PHE A 555 -2.69 61.63 -47.41
C PHE A 555 -3.98 60.91 -47.78
N ALA A 556 -3.86 59.75 -48.45
CA ALA A 556 -4.97 58.84 -48.67
C ALA A 556 -5.68 58.54 -47.33
N LYS A 557 -7.02 58.42 -47.35
CA LYS A 557 -7.79 58.17 -46.13
C LYS A 557 -7.77 56.68 -45.85
N TRP A 558 -6.83 56.27 -45.01
CA TRP A 558 -6.68 54.88 -44.57
C TRP A 558 -7.74 54.52 -43.54
N SER A 559 -8.29 53.33 -43.68
CA SER A 559 -9.24 52.70 -42.77
C SER A 559 -8.81 51.27 -42.46
N THR A 560 -9.28 50.70 -41.35
CA THR A 560 -9.07 49.29 -41.05
C THR A 560 -9.80 48.43 -42.08
N ARG A 561 -9.08 47.45 -42.66
CA ARG A 561 -9.65 46.46 -43.57
C ARG A 561 -10.74 45.65 -42.84
N SER A 562 -11.71 45.10 -43.57
CA SER A 562 -12.85 44.36 -43.01
C SER A 562 -12.46 43.10 -42.21
N ASP A 563 -11.25 42.59 -42.39
CA ASP A 563 -10.67 41.47 -41.62
C ASP A 563 -9.90 41.93 -40.37
N GLU A 564 -9.77 43.25 -40.17
CA GLU A 564 -9.01 43.95 -39.11
C GLU A 564 -7.51 43.59 -39.06
N LYS A 565 -7.04 42.78 -40.01
CA LYS A 565 -5.66 42.34 -40.18
C LYS A 565 -4.89 43.21 -41.15
N GLY A 566 -5.44 44.34 -41.56
CA GLY A 566 -4.79 45.27 -42.48
C GLY A 566 -5.33 46.69 -42.44
N LEU A 567 -4.67 47.57 -43.16
CA LEU A 567 -5.16 48.90 -43.49
C LEU A 567 -5.45 48.98 -44.98
N ALA A 568 -6.54 49.62 -45.37
CA ALA A 568 -6.90 49.84 -46.76
C ALA A 568 -7.35 51.29 -46.97
N ASP A 569 -6.99 51.84 -48.12
CA ASP A 569 -7.50 53.13 -48.58
C ASP A 569 -9.01 53.05 -48.89
N GLU A 570 -9.75 54.16 -48.77
CA GLU A 570 -11.21 54.23 -48.98
C GLU A 570 -11.65 53.75 -50.38
N ILE A 571 -10.76 53.86 -51.36
CA ILE A 571 -11.01 53.43 -52.76
C ILE A 571 -10.49 51.99 -53.00
N GLY A 572 -9.85 51.35 -52.01
CA GLY A 572 -9.27 50.01 -52.09
C GLY A 572 -8.05 49.90 -53.02
N ARG A 573 -7.44 51.03 -53.40
CA ARG A 573 -6.30 51.10 -54.33
C ARG A 573 -4.99 50.62 -53.68
N PHE A 574 -4.80 50.97 -52.41
CA PHE A 574 -3.63 50.61 -51.62
C PHE A 574 -4.07 49.90 -50.35
N GLY A 575 -3.24 48.96 -49.90
CA GLY A 575 -3.59 48.05 -48.83
C GLY A 575 -2.36 47.44 -48.19
N LEU A 576 -2.34 47.43 -46.87
CA LEU A 576 -1.40 46.74 -45.99
C LEU A 576 -2.13 45.55 -45.36
N GLY A 577 -1.50 44.39 -45.33
CA GLY A 577 -1.99 43.19 -44.68
C GLY A 577 -0.91 42.59 -43.80
N PHE A 578 -1.25 42.27 -42.56
CA PHE A 578 -0.41 41.57 -41.61
C PHE A 578 -0.98 40.18 -41.42
N ASP A 579 -0.17 39.17 -41.70
CA ASP A 579 -0.52 37.79 -41.37
C ASP A 579 0.59 37.16 -40.54
N PHE A 580 0.20 36.52 -39.45
CA PHE A 580 1.11 35.84 -38.53
C PHE A 580 0.70 34.38 -38.49
N VAL A 581 1.52 33.54 -39.11
CA VAL A 581 1.21 32.12 -39.31
C VAL A 581 2.32 31.27 -38.73
N VAL A 582 1.93 30.27 -37.93
CA VAL A 582 2.86 29.24 -37.44
C VAL A 582 2.94 28.14 -38.48
N LYS A 583 4.05 28.09 -39.24
CA LYS A 583 4.35 27.02 -40.20
C LYS A 583 5.20 25.94 -39.53
N LYS A 584 5.40 24.80 -40.23
CA LYS A 584 6.29 23.71 -39.74
C LYS A 584 7.73 24.18 -39.46
N ALA A 585 8.19 25.23 -40.15
CA ALA A 585 9.50 25.86 -39.98
C ALA A 585 9.54 26.91 -38.83
N GLY A 586 8.44 27.09 -38.10
CA GLY A 586 8.30 28.09 -37.03
C GLY A 586 7.32 29.23 -37.37
N PRO A 587 7.12 30.16 -36.42
CA PRO A 587 6.30 31.35 -36.65
C PRO A 587 6.92 32.25 -37.73
N GLU A 588 6.08 32.72 -38.65
CA GLU A 588 6.44 33.67 -39.69
C GLU A 588 5.46 34.85 -39.66
N LEU A 589 6.01 36.05 -39.54
CA LEU A 589 5.27 37.29 -39.73
C LEU A 589 5.43 37.72 -41.18
N THR A 590 4.31 37.89 -41.89
CA THR A 590 4.29 38.40 -43.25
C THR A 590 3.55 39.72 -43.32
N LEU A 591 4.18 40.72 -43.94
CA LEU A 591 3.58 41.99 -44.31
C LEU A 591 3.41 41.99 -45.83
N SER A 592 2.17 42.10 -46.31
CA SER A 592 1.88 42.36 -47.73
C SER A 592 1.46 43.81 -47.89
N GLY A 593 2.18 44.58 -48.72
CA GLY A 593 1.87 45.98 -48.98
C GLY A 593 1.67 46.24 -50.47
N THR A 594 0.56 46.90 -50.81
CA THR A 594 0.35 47.49 -52.14
C THR A 594 0.43 49.00 -52.03
N PHE A 595 1.43 49.61 -52.68
CA PHE A 595 1.71 51.05 -52.61
C PHE A 595 2.21 51.57 -53.96
N ALA A 596 2.24 52.90 -54.12
CA ALA A 596 2.72 53.54 -55.33
C ALA A 596 4.23 53.80 -55.22
N GLU A 597 5.00 53.36 -56.21
CA GLU A 597 6.44 53.62 -56.31
C GLU A 597 6.73 53.88 -57.81
N GLU A 598 7.43 54.97 -58.13
CA GLU A 598 7.77 55.37 -59.52
C GLU A 598 6.55 55.48 -60.48
N GLY A 599 5.37 55.85 -59.98
CA GLY A 599 4.15 56.05 -60.80
C GLY A 599 3.39 54.75 -61.14
N GLY A 600 3.83 53.59 -60.63
CA GLY A 600 3.19 52.29 -60.78
C GLY A 600 2.73 51.68 -59.45
N ARG A 601 1.75 50.76 -59.51
CA ARG A 601 1.29 49.98 -58.34
C ARG A 601 2.22 48.79 -58.15
N ILE A 602 2.94 48.74 -57.02
CA ILE A 602 3.81 47.62 -56.67
C ILE A 602 3.20 46.85 -55.51
N ASN A 603 3.24 45.51 -55.60
CA ASN A 603 2.92 44.61 -54.50
C ASN A 603 4.23 44.02 -53.99
N LYS A 604 4.61 44.34 -52.75
CA LYS A 604 5.78 43.77 -52.08
C LYS A 604 5.33 43.01 -50.84
N GLN A 605 6.00 41.88 -50.59
CA GLN A 605 5.80 41.07 -49.40
C GLN A 605 7.11 41.00 -48.62
N TRP A 606 7.05 41.35 -47.35
CA TRP A 606 8.15 41.19 -46.40
C TRP A 606 7.80 40.04 -45.47
N SER A 607 8.75 39.15 -45.21
CA SER A 607 8.60 38.09 -44.23
C SER A 607 9.74 38.10 -43.21
N TRP A 608 9.37 37.93 -41.95
CA TRP A 608 10.28 37.74 -40.83
C TRP A 608 10.01 36.34 -40.25
N SER A 609 11.03 35.50 -40.23
CA SER A 609 10.96 34.14 -39.69
C SER A 609 12.15 33.86 -38.79
N LEU A 610 12.11 32.72 -38.08
CA LEU A 610 13.18 32.32 -37.17
C LEU A 610 14.52 32.01 -37.89
N GLU A 611 14.45 31.60 -39.16
CA GLU A 611 15.61 31.15 -39.96
C GLU A 611 16.02 32.16 -41.05
N SER A 612 15.10 33.02 -41.49
CA SER A 612 15.36 34.00 -42.55
C SER A 612 15.74 35.36 -41.99
N GLN A 613 17.05 35.66 -42.02
CA GLN A 613 17.56 37.03 -41.93
C GLN A 613 17.51 37.75 -43.30
N ALA A 614 16.81 37.22 -44.30
CA ALA A 614 16.96 37.64 -45.70
C ALA A 614 16.55 39.09 -45.99
N ASN A 615 15.87 39.78 -45.06
CA ASN A 615 15.53 41.20 -45.15
C ASN A 615 15.92 41.97 -43.87
N ALA A 616 17.06 41.63 -43.28
CA ALA A 616 17.54 42.21 -42.02
C ALA A 616 17.87 43.73 -42.06
N ASP A 617 17.79 44.38 -43.22
CA ASP A 617 18.20 45.77 -43.38
C ASP A 617 17.09 46.81 -43.08
N MET A 618 15.83 46.40 -42.84
CA MET A 618 14.75 47.35 -42.53
C MET A 618 13.84 46.88 -41.38
N ALA A 619 13.70 47.72 -40.35
CA ALA A 619 12.75 47.49 -39.27
C ALA A 619 11.31 47.66 -39.78
N LEU A 620 10.34 46.90 -39.22
CA LEU A 620 8.92 46.99 -39.61
C LEU A 620 8.40 48.43 -39.55
N GLY A 621 8.81 49.20 -38.54
CA GLY A 621 8.44 50.61 -38.42
C GLY A 621 8.96 51.49 -39.56
N GLU A 622 10.14 51.18 -40.11
CA GLU A 622 10.72 51.91 -41.25
C GLU A 622 10.04 51.52 -42.56
N VAL A 623 9.75 50.23 -42.74
CA VAL A 623 8.97 49.72 -43.88
C VAL A 623 7.57 50.34 -43.90
N LEU A 624 6.90 50.40 -42.74
CA LEU A 624 5.58 51.02 -42.62
C LEU A 624 5.63 52.53 -42.92
N ARG A 625 6.62 53.27 -42.41
CA ARG A 625 6.79 54.70 -42.74
C ARG A 625 7.08 54.92 -44.22
N HIS A 626 7.86 54.04 -44.84
CA HIS A 626 8.14 54.10 -46.28
C HIS A 626 6.88 53.87 -47.11
N ILE A 627 6.09 52.84 -46.82
CA ILE A 627 4.84 52.54 -47.54
C ILE A 627 3.79 53.63 -47.34
N LEU A 628 3.61 54.11 -46.10
CA LEU A 628 2.60 55.11 -45.77
C LEU A 628 2.94 56.50 -46.33
N SER A 629 4.23 56.83 -46.51
CA SER A 629 4.67 58.10 -47.13
C SER A 629 4.57 58.11 -48.65
N HIS A 630 4.81 56.98 -49.33
CA HIS A 630 4.74 56.88 -50.80
C HIS A 630 3.31 56.75 -51.34
N CYS A 631 2.32 56.59 -50.46
CA CYS A 631 0.90 56.66 -50.79
C CYS A 631 0.34 58.09 -50.71
N SER A 632 1.19 59.12 -50.66
CA SER A 632 0.74 60.52 -50.68
C SER A 632 0.15 60.88 -52.04
N GLY A 633 -1.08 61.39 -52.04
CA GLY A 633 -1.92 61.60 -53.21
C GLY A 633 -1.30 62.46 -54.30
N SER A 634 -1.52 62.00 -55.54
CA SER A 634 -1.70 62.88 -56.71
C SER A 634 -3.15 63.33 -56.79
#